data_AF-A0A7X0IAX9-F1
#
_entry.id   AF-A0A7X0IAX9-F1
#
_cell.length_a   1.000
_cell.length_b   1.000
_cell.length_c   1.000
_cell.angle_alpha   90.00
_cell.angle_beta   90.00
_cell.angle_gamma   90.00
#
_symmetry.space_group_name_H-M   'P 1'
#
loop_
_entity.id
_entity.type
_entity.pdbx_description
1 polymer ?
#
loop_
_entity_poly.entity_id
_entity_poly.type
_entity_poly.pdbx_seq_one_letter_code
_entity_poly.pdbx_strand_id
1 'polypeptide(L)' 'MTSLRPARRVRRHGPEADPAVLRTDDVLDALARREPAPDGGDAAVRLLRALTEDVDQRLSSVSITPST' A
#
# COMPACT_ATOMS: atom_id res chain seq x y z
N MET A 1 -24.32 -4.52 -3.23
CA MET A 1 -23.32 -5.54 -3.58
C MET A 1 -22.00 -4.85 -3.90
N THR A 2 -21.12 -4.68 -2.92
CA THR A 2 -19.85 -3.99 -3.11
C THR A 2 -18.86 -4.97 -3.73
N SER A 3 -18.49 -4.78 -4.99
CA SER A 3 -17.46 -5.58 -5.63
C SER A 3 -16.11 -5.25 -4.99
N LEU A 4 -15.64 -6.15 -4.12
CA LEU A 4 -14.25 -6.13 -3.68
C LEU A 4 -13.39 -6.30 -4.94
N ARG A 5 -12.69 -5.22 -5.33
CA ARG A 5 -11.71 -5.30 -6.41
C ARG A 5 -10.72 -6.41 -6.03
N PRO A 6 -10.48 -7.40 -6.90
CA PRO A 6 -9.47 -8.40 -6.63
C PRO A 6 -8.14 -7.69 -6.42
N ALA A 7 -7.44 -8.04 -5.35
CA ALA A 7 -6.09 -7.59 -5.07
C ALA A 7 -5.29 -7.69 -6.38
N ARG A 8 -4.79 -6.54 -6.82
CA ARG A 8 -4.04 -6.34 -8.04
C ARG A 8 -3.01 -7.47 -8.13
N ARG A 9 -3.18 -8.39 -9.09
CA ARG A 9 -2.21 -9.46 -9.33
C ARG A 9 -0.84 -8.79 -9.45
N VAL A 10 0.02 -9.05 -8.46
CA VAL A 10 1.46 -8.76 -8.51
C VAL A 10 1.91 -9.32 -9.85
N ARG A 11 2.31 -8.43 -10.76
CA ARG A 11 2.80 -8.85 -12.07
C ARG A 11 4.01 -9.69 -11.75
N ARG A 12 3.95 -11.00 -12.02
CA ARG A 12 5.13 -11.86 -11.92
C ARG A 12 6.11 -11.35 -12.97
N HIS A 13 7.02 -10.49 -12.55
CA HIS A 13 8.12 -10.10 -13.38
C HIS A 13 8.96 -11.37 -13.65
N GLY A 14 9.24 -11.62 -14.93
CA GLY A 14 10.11 -12.72 -15.34
C GLY A 14 11.55 -12.49 -14.89
N PRO A 15 12.46 -13.43 -15.15
CA PRO A 15 13.88 -13.31 -14.79
C PRO A 15 14.61 -12.10 -15.43
N GLU A 16 13.98 -11.43 -16.39
CA GLU A 16 14.46 -10.20 -17.05
C GLU A 16 13.85 -8.92 -16.47
N ALA A 17 13.28 -8.99 -15.26
CA ALA A 17 12.72 -7.82 -14.59
C ALA A 17 13.76 -6.71 -14.45
N ASP A 18 13.39 -5.49 -14.83
CA ASP A 18 14.22 -4.32 -14.54
C ASP A 18 14.40 -4.19 -13.01
N PRO A 19 15.64 -4.16 -12.50
CA PRO A 19 15.90 -4.04 -11.06
C PRO A 19 15.28 -2.78 -10.43
N ALA A 20 15.08 -1.71 -11.20
CA ALA A 20 14.39 -0.50 -10.72
C ALA A 20 12.90 -0.76 -10.46
N VAL A 21 12.27 -1.60 -11.29
CA VAL A 21 10.88 -2.02 -11.11
C VAL A 21 10.75 -2.92 -9.89
N LEU A 22 11.64 -3.90 -9.73
CA LEU A 22 11.66 -4.77 -8.55
C LEU A 22 11.81 -3.96 -7.25
N ARG A 23 12.73 -3.00 -7.24
CA ARG A 23 12.91 -2.10 -6.08
C ARG A 23 11.66 -1.28 -5.78
N THR A 24 10.96 -0.83 -6.82
CA THR A 24 9.70 -0.09 -6.65
C THR A 24 8.62 -1.00 -6.07
N ASP A 25 8.50 -2.23 -6.58
CA ASP A 25 7.56 -3.22 -6.07
C ASP A 25 7.84 -3.56 -4.60
N ASP A 26 9.11 -3.71 -4.20
CA ASP A 26 9.48 -3.94 -2.80
C ASP A 26 9.01 -2.79 -1.89
N VAL A 27 9.15 -1.54 -2.33
CA VAL A 27 8.65 -0.37 -1.60
C VAL A 27 7.12 -0.39 -1.52
N LEU A 28 6.43 -0.71 -2.62
CA LEU A 28 4.97 -0.80 -2.64
C LEU A 28 4.45 -1.93 -1.75
N ASP A 29 5.13 -3.08 -1.73
CA ASP A 29 4.81 -4.22 -0.88
C ASP A 29 5.01 -3.88 0.60
N ALA A 30 6.10 -3.20 0.97
CA ALA A 30 6.32 -2.73 2.33
C ALA A 30 5.22 -1.75 2.78
N LEU A 31 4.85 -0.78 1.94
CA LEU A 31 3.75 0.16 2.22
C LEU A 31 2.41 -0.57 2.38
N ALA A 32 2.14 -1.59 1.56
CA ALA A 32 0.93 -2.40 1.65
C ALA A 32 0.86 -3.20 2.96
N ARG A 33 2.00 -3.72 3.44
CA ARG A 33 2.11 -4.47 4.70
C ARG A 33 2.23 -3.58 5.94
N ARG A 34 2.29 -2.25 5.77
CA ARG A 34 2.58 -1.28 6.84
C ARG A 34 3.95 -1.52 7.49
N GLU A 35 4.88 -2.09 6.73
CA GLU A 35 6.25 -2.29 7.15
C GLU A 35 7.09 -1.03 6.88
N PRO A 36 8.22 -0.87 7.56
CA PRO A 36 9.18 0.17 7.22
C PRO A 36 9.69 -0.05 5.79
N ALA A 37 9.24 0.78 4.85
CA ALA A 37 9.79 0.78 3.51
C ALA A 37 11.23 1.34 3.53
N PRO A 38 12.14 0.81 2.70
CA PRO A 38 13.45 1.41 2.50
C PRO A 38 13.28 2.74 1.76
N ASP A 39 13.00 3.81 2.49
CA ASP A 39 12.65 5.11 1.94
C ASP A 39 13.88 5.95 1.61
N GLY A 40 15.03 5.73 2.26
CA GLY A 40 16.29 6.41 1.95
C GLY A 40 16.23 7.95 2.04
N GLY A 41 15.18 8.51 2.66
CA GLY A 41 14.89 9.94 2.66
C GLY A 41 13.96 10.44 1.56
N ASP A 42 13.40 9.56 0.73
CA ASP A 42 12.49 9.89 -0.36
C ASP A 42 11.15 10.48 0.19
N ALA A 43 10.89 11.74 -0.17
CA ALA A 43 9.70 12.46 0.24
C ALA A 43 8.40 11.83 -0.30
N ALA A 44 8.43 11.21 -1.49
CA ALA A 44 7.26 10.57 -2.07
C ALA A 44 6.86 9.32 -1.27
N VAL A 45 7.84 8.50 -0.85
CA VAL A 45 7.58 7.33 -0.01
C VAL A 45 7.00 7.74 1.35
N ARG A 46 7.51 8.81 1.95
CA ARG A 46 6.98 9.36 3.20
C ARG A 46 5.55 9.87 3.06
N LEU A 47 5.25 10.59 1.98
CA LEU A 47 3.89 11.05 1.68
C LEU A 47 2.92 9.88 1.49
N LEU A 48 3.32 8.86 0.74
CA LEU A 48 2.50 7.66 0.52
C LEU A 48 2.24 6.90 1.82
N ARG A 49 3.22 6.84 2.72
CA ARG A 49 3.07 6.26 4.07
C ARG A 49 2.05 7.04 4.90
N ALA A 50 2.18 8.37 4.97
CA ALA A 50 1.24 9.20 5.71
C ALA A 50 -0.20 9.09 5.17
N LEU A 51 -0.36 9.06 3.84
CA LEU A 51 -1.66 8.88 3.20
C LEU A 51 -2.29 7.52 3.54
N THR A 52 -1.50 6.45 3.52
CA THR A 52 -2.01 5.12 3.82
C THR A 52 -2.43 4.96 5.28
N GLU A 53 -1.76 5.65 6.20
CA GLU A 53 -2.13 5.75 7.61
C GLU A 53 -3.41 6.57 7.81
N ASP A 54 -3.53 7.75 7.17
CA ASP A 54 -4.76 8.58 7.24
C ASP A 54 -5.99 7.81 6.74
N VAL A 55 -5.87 7.08 5.63
CA VAL A 55 -6.96 6.23 5.11
C VAL A 55 -7.34 5.14 6.11
N ASP A 56 -6.37 4.50 6.77
CA ASP A 56 -6.62 3.46 7.78
C ASP A 56 -7.38 4.03 8.99
N GLN A 57 -6.92 5.17 9.51
CA GLN A 57 -7.57 5.89 10.60
C GLN A 57 -9.02 6.27 10.26
N ARG A 58 -9.27 6.74 9.03
CA ARG A 58 -10.63 7.06 8.57
C ARG A 58 -11.51 5.83 8.52
N LEU A 59 -11.00 4.70 8.01
CA LEU A 59 -11.75 3.44 7.97
C LEU A 59 -12.07 2.93 9.38
N SER A 60 -11.14 3.05 10.33
CA SER A 60 -11.39 2.75 11.75
C SER A 60 -12.37 3.71 12.41
N SER A 61 -12.43 4.97 11.96
CA SER A 61 -13.34 5.98 12.53
C SER A 61 -14.79 5.80 12.07
N VAL A 62 -15.02 5.14 10.93
CA VAL A 62 -16.36 4.86 10.37
C VAL A 62 -17.06 3.70 11.10
N SER A 63 -16.37 2.95 11.97
CA SER A 63 -16.96 1.82 12.72
C SER A 63 -17.68 2.24 14.02
N ILE A 64 -18.40 3.37 14.02
CA ILE A 64 -19.17 3.82 15.19
C ILE A 64 -20.68 3.67 14.91
N THR A 65 -21.21 2.59 15.49
CA THR A 65 -22.60 2.17 15.74
C THR A 65 -23.45 1.62 14.57
N PRO A 66 -23.91 0.35 14.63
CA PRO A 66 -25.11 -0.05 13.94
C PRO A 66 -26.29 0.74 14.54
N SER A 67 -27.02 1.49 13.72
CA SER A 67 -28.30 2.04 14.13
C SER A 67 -29.29 0.89 14.33
N THR A 68 -29.91 0.84 15.53
CA THR A 68 -31.01 -0.05 15.92
C THR A 68 -32.19 0.01 14.97
#